data_AF-A0A7G3G9W7-F1
#
_entry.id   AF-A0A7G3G9W7-F1
#
_cell.length_a   1.000
_cell.length_b   1.000
_cell.length_c   1.000
_cell.angle_alpha   90.00
_cell.angle_beta   90.00
_cell.angle_gamma   90.00
#
_symmetry.space_group_name_H-M   'P 1'
#
loop_
_entity.id
_entity.type
_entity.pdbx_description
1 polymer ?
#
loop_
_entity_poly.entity_id
_entity_poly.type
_entity_poly.pdbx_seq_one_letter_code
_entity_poly.pdbx_strand_id
1 'polypeptide(L)'
;MKKLLLIASLTLSASAQARLDLAQLREAARSRDLPSIAKMADSSAGEPLEMYPRYYWLSTQISSVSESDAQSFFKNYGNSPLAERFRVEWLKELGRRKSWVSFETEYAKVDNPSNELVCLNAQAGLANNERGPLLEAKALWFSSKPQAEACNPVFDALFNSNDLGTADAWTRIRIALSGNRTELARQLAPRVGFPAEFSVKNVNAVVASPDKQLGKLSLATPAGRELAIYALGRIARASPDRAASLLNNLESQLPAKDKAYAWQQIGLVAAKKQHEQASNWLSKGDGQGMESEDRAWAIRAALRFSNWDTALARIEALPTKEQQESSWMYWKARILKSQNKTLEANQLWASTAENHDFYGLLSREELGNSISPANVSYKASSEEIKQVRAMPGVQRALALIDQDWRIEAIREWNWAMRGLSDQQLLAASELALKQNWFDRAIYSAERTKQLHDFSLRYLTPYREVIEPAAKNEGLDPAWVYGLMRQESRFISNARSGVGAGGLMQIMPATAKWIAAKMGNKRFNTAEVHDISTNITFGTFYLRYIWEQLDDNQILATAGYNAGPGRARAWQGKQTLDGVIYIETIPFDETRDYVKKVMANAIHYAHAFSGQGMPLKQRLANINAKAGSAE
;
A
#
# COMPACT_ATOMS: atom_id res chain seq x y z
N MET A 1 -65.56 31.97 -48.03
CA MET A 1 -64.70 30.76 -48.06
C MET A 1 -63.28 31.15 -48.44
N LYS A 2 -62.39 31.35 -47.47
CA LYS A 2 -60.93 31.43 -47.66
C LYS A 2 -60.30 30.88 -46.37
N LYS A 3 -59.72 29.69 -46.42
CA LYS A 3 -58.97 29.09 -45.30
C LYS A 3 -57.48 29.40 -45.50
N LEU A 4 -56.90 30.07 -44.50
CA LEU A 4 -55.48 30.29 -44.29
C LEU A 4 -54.74 28.96 -44.08
N LEU A 5 -53.59 28.80 -44.75
CA LEU A 5 -52.53 27.90 -44.29
C LEU A 5 -51.68 28.66 -43.26
N LEU A 6 -51.52 28.11 -42.06
CA LEU A 6 -50.53 28.55 -41.08
C LEU A 6 -49.39 27.52 -41.05
N ILE A 7 -48.18 27.97 -41.33
CA ILE A 7 -46.94 27.21 -41.22
C ILE A 7 -46.56 27.18 -39.73
N ALA A 8 -46.42 25.99 -39.15
CA ALA A 8 -45.85 25.80 -37.82
C ALA A 8 -44.38 25.36 -37.96
N SER A 9 -43.48 26.30 -37.74
CA SER A 9 -42.04 26.04 -37.60
C SER A 9 -41.76 25.50 -36.19
N LEU A 10 -41.43 24.22 -36.08
CA LEU A 10 -40.87 23.63 -34.87
C LEU A 10 -39.38 23.96 -34.79
N THR A 11 -39.03 24.93 -33.96
CA THR A 11 -37.65 25.17 -33.52
C THR A 11 -37.28 24.07 -32.52
N LEU A 12 -36.47 23.08 -32.93
CA LEU A 12 -35.71 22.26 -31.99
C LEU A 12 -34.61 23.13 -31.37
N SER A 13 -34.89 23.67 -30.19
CA SER A 13 -33.87 24.27 -29.33
C SER A 13 -33.02 23.15 -28.74
N ALA A 14 -31.96 22.75 -29.43
CA ALA A 14 -30.85 22.05 -28.78
C ALA A 14 -30.13 23.08 -27.90
N SER A 15 -30.47 23.13 -26.61
CA SER A 15 -29.65 23.86 -25.65
C SER A 15 -28.34 23.10 -25.50
N ALA A 16 -27.29 23.62 -26.13
CA ALA A 16 -25.93 23.29 -25.73
C ALA A 16 -25.73 23.87 -24.32
N GLN A 17 -26.14 23.12 -23.28
CA GLN A 17 -25.77 23.42 -21.90
C GLN A 17 -24.24 23.53 -21.87
N ALA A 18 -23.73 24.66 -21.40
CA ALA A 18 -22.30 24.86 -21.27
C ALA A 18 -21.75 23.87 -20.22
N ARG A 19 -21.02 22.86 -20.69
CA ARG A 19 -20.36 21.83 -19.86
C ARG A 19 -19.60 22.52 -18.71
N LEU A 20 -19.83 22.08 -17.47
CA LEU A 20 -19.14 22.58 -16.28
C LEU A 20 -17.61 22.64 -16.50
N ASP A 21 -17.04 23.85 -16.43
CA ASP A 21 -15.59 24.09 -16.45
C ASP A 21 -15.01 23.79 -15.06
N LEU A 22 -14.36 22.64 -14.96
CA LEU A 22 -13.80 22.21 -13.69
C LEU A 22 -12.57 23.03 -13.28
N ALA A 23 -11.79 23.58 -14.21
CA ALA A 23 -10.64 24.42 -13.85
C ALA A 23 -11.10 25.69 -13.11
N GLN A 24 -12.17 26.32 -13.59
CA GLN A 24 -12.81 27.44 -12.90
C GLN A 24 -13.37 27.03 -11.54
N LEU A 25 -14.02 25.87 -11.43
CA LEU A 25 -14.51 25.36 -10.14
C LEU A 25 -13.37 25.17 -9.12
N ARG A 26 -12.22 24.62 -9.54
CA ARG A 26 -11.06 24.45 -8.65
C ARG A 26 -10.53 25.79 -8.15
N GLU A 27 -10.45 26.78 -9.03
CA GLU A 27 -9.97 28.11 -8.64
C GLU A 27 -10.97 28.83 -7.72
N ALA A 28 -12.27 28.74 -8.00
CA ALA A 28 -13.32 29.28 -7.14
C ALA A 28 -13.31 28.61 -5.75
N ALA A 29 -13.18 27.29 -5.69
CA ALA A 29 -13.05 26.57 -4.42
C ALA A 29 -11.77 26.97 -3.64
N ARG A 30 -10.64 27.12 -4.34
CA ARG A 30 -9.36 27.53 -3.73
C ARG A 30 -9.42 28.95 -3.17
N SER A 31 -10.03 29.87 -3.90
CA SER A 31 -10.22 31.27 -3.50
C SER A 31 -11.41 31.48 -2.56
N ARG A 32 -12.19 30.43 -2.28
CA ARG A 32 -13.43 30.45 -1.49
C ARG A 32 -14.48 31.43 -2.04
N ASP A 33 -14.55 31.57 -3.37
CA ASP A 33 -15.54 32.38 -4.07
C ASP A 33 -16.91 31.68 -4.10
N LEU A 34 -17.65 31.79 -2.99
CA LEU A 34 -18.96 31.18 -2.82
C LEU A 34 -19.99 31.61 -3.90
N PRO A 35 -20.09 32.90 -4.30
CA PRO A 35 -20.96 33.31 -5.40
C PRO A 35 -20.70 32.58 -6.72
N SER A 36 -19.43 32.44 -7.12
CA SER A 36 -19.07 31.71 -8.34
C SER A 36 -19.40 30.22 -8.25
N ILE A 37 -19.10 29.58 -7.10
CA ILE A 37 -19.43 28.16 -6.89
C ILE A 37 -20.95 27.94 -6.91
N ALA A 38 -21.73 28.82 -6.28
CA ALA A 38 -23.19 28.75 -6.27
C ALA A 38 -23.77 28.86 -7.69
N LYS A 39 -23.27 29.82 -8.48
CA LYS A 39 -23.67 29.98 -9.88
C LYS A 39 -23.38 28.72 -10.70
N MET A 40 -22.21 28.11 -10.51
CA MET A 40 -21.84 26.85 -11.15
C MET A 40 -22.72 25.68 -10.70
N ALA A 41 -23.12 25.64 -9.42
CA ALA A 41 -24.02 24.62 -8.89
C ALA A 41 -25.42 24.70 -9.51
N ASP A 42 -25.92 25.90 -9.78
CA ASP A 42 -27.21 26.11 -10.42
C ASP A 42 -27.15 25.82 -11.93
N SER A 43 -26.11 26.30 -12.62
CA SER A 43 -25.97 26.13 -14.07
C SER A 43 -25.68 24.69 -14.51
N SER A 44 -25.10 23.87 -13.63
CA SER A 44 -24.76 22.47 -13.93
C SER A 44 -25.89 21.49 -13.59
N ALA A 45 -27.06 21.96 -13.17
CA ALA A 45 -28.18 21.08 -12.80
C ALA A 45 -28.57 20.12 -13.94
N GLY A 46 -28.68 18.84 -13.61
CA GLY A 46 -28.96 17.74 -14.54
C GLY A 46 -27.73 17.21 -15.29
N GLU A 47 -26.56 17.85 -15.18
CA GLU A 47 -25.32 17.32 -15.76
C GLU A 47 -24.74 16.19 -14.90
N PRO A 48 -23.95 15.26 -15.49
CA PRO A 48 -23.28 14.21 -14.72
C PRO A 48 -22.46 14.74 -13.53
N LEU A 49 -21.85 15.92 -13.66
CA LEU A 49 -20.94 16.51 -12.66
C LEU A 49 -21.61 17.53 -11.72
N GLU A 50 -22.94 17.68 -11.74
CA GLU A 50 -23.66 18.69 -10.93
C GLU A 50 -23.33 18.64 -9.42
N MET A 51 -22.95 17.48 -8.92
CA MET A 51 -22.65 17.27 -7.50
C MET A 51 -21.34 17.93 -7.06
N TYR A 52 -20.40 18.18 -7.97
CA TYR A 52 -19.07 18.74 -7.65
C TYR A 52 -19.16 20.19 -7.14
N PRO A 53 -19.76 21.14 -7.87
CA PRO A 53 -19.92 22.50 -7.36
C PRO A 53 -20.79 22.55 -6.10
N ARG A 54 -21.85 21.72 -6.00
CA ARG A 54 -22.67 21.60 -4.78
C ARG A 54 -21.85 21.14 -3.57
N TYR A 55 -20.99 20.12 -3.75
CA TYR A 55 -20.07 19.67 -2.71
C TYR A 55 -19.12 20.79 -2.27
N TYR A 56 -18.46 21.47 -3.22
CA TYR A 56 -17.51 22.54 -2.88
C TYR A 56 -18.19 23.71 -2.18
N TRP A 57 -19.43 24.04 -2.56
CA TRP A 57 -20.22 25.07 -1.89
C TRP A 57 -20.49 24.72 -0.42
N LEU A 58 -20.95 23.48 -0.14
CA LEU A 58 -21.21 23.01 1.22
C LEU A 58 -19.92 22.90 2.04
N SER A 59 -18.89 22.25 1.50
CA SER A 59 -17.62 21.99 2.19
C SER A 59 -16.90 23.30 2.56
N THR A 60 -16.94 24.31 1.68
CA THR A 60 -16.27 25.61 1.93
C THR A 60 -16.85 26.36 3.12
N GLN A 61 -18.13 26.16 3.42
CA GLN A 61 -18.88 26.82 4.50
C GLN A 61 -19.46 25.82 5.52
N ILE A 62 -18.80 24.66 5.71
CA ILE A 62 -19.33 23.55 6.50
C ILE A 62 -19.85 23.94 7.89
N SER A 63 -19.26 24.97 8.53
CA SER A 63 -19.66 25.46 9.85
C SER A 63 -21.03 26.16 9.88
N SER A 64 -21.54 26.64 8.73
CA SER A 64 -22.88 27.24 8.60
C SER A 64 -23.90 26.33 7.90
N VAL A 65 -23.46 25.17 7.37
CA VAL A 65 -24.36 24.20 6.72
C VAL A 65 -25.40 23.68 7.70
N SER A 66 -26.67 23.66 7.28
CA SER A 66 -27.78 23.10 8.05
C SER A 66 -27.84 21.57 7.90
N GLU A 67 -28.45 20.88 8.86
CA GLU A 67 -28.69 19.43 8.75
C GLU A 67 -29.55 19.09 7.55
N SER A 68 -30.52 19.95 7.20
CA SER A 68 -31.39 19.74 6.04
C SER A 68 -30.64 19.82 4.71
N ASP A 69 -29.68 20.74 4.59
CA ASP A 69 -28.84 20.86 3.38
C ASP A 69 -27.93 19.63 3.23
N ALA A 70 -27.32 19.18 4.33
CA ALA A 70 -26.49 17.98 4.33
C ALA A 70 -27.30 16.73 3.97
N GLN A 71 -28.48 16.56 4.57
CA GLN A 71 -29.40 15.46 4.24
C GLN A 71 -29.86 15.51 2.78
N SER A 72 -30.16 16.71 2.25
CA SER A 72 -30.52 16.89 0.84
C SER A 72 -29.39 16.47 -0.10
N PHE A 73 -28.15 16.81 0.25
CA PHE A 73 -26.97 16.36 -0.50
C PHE A 73 -26.83 14.83 -0.49
N PHE A 74 -26.94 14.19 0.69
CA PHE A 74 -26.84 12.72 0.77
C PHE A 74 -28.01 12.01 0.09
N LYS A 75 -29.22 12.57 0.15
CA LYS A 75 -30.39 12.01 -0.54
C LYS A 75 -30.17 11.98 -2.05
N ASN A 76 -29.58 13.03 -2.61
CA ASN A 76 -29.36 13.14 -4.05
C ASN A 76 -28.10 12.39 -4.52
N TYR A 77 -27.07 12.31 -3.69
CA TYR A 77 -25.72 11.88 -4.12
C TYR A 77 -25.07 10.78 -3.27
N GLY A 78 -25.80 10.20 -2.30
CA GLY A 78 -25.24 9.38 -1.22
C GLY A 78 -24.43 8.15 -1.64
N ASN A 79 -24.63 7.63 -2.85
CA ASN A 79 -23.86 6.53 -3.42
C ASN A 79 -22.73 7.02 -4.35
N SER A 80 -21.81 7.82 -3.80
CA SER A 80 -20.66 8.35 -4.53
C SER A 80 -19.45 8.56 -3.60
N PRO A 81 -18.22 8.54 -4.14
CA PRO A 81 -17.04 8.78 -3.32
C PRO A 81 -16.97 10.22 -2.80
N LEU A 82 -17.54 11.20 -3.53
CA LEU A 82 -17.59 12.58 -3.08
C LEU A 82 -18.60 12.78 -1.94
N ALA A 83 -19.72 12.05 -1.95
CA ALA A 83 -20.63 12.04 -0.81
C ALA A 83 -20.03 11.35 0.41
N GLU A 84 -19.24 10.29 0.24
CA GLU A 84 -18.52 9.69 1.36
C GLU A 84 -17.50 10.68 1.96
N ARG A 85 -16.78 11.41 1.11
CA ARG A 85 -15.88 12.48 1.57
C ARG A 85 -16.64 13.56 2.35
N PHE A 86 -17.78 14.02 1.83
CA PHE A 86 -18.60 15.02 2.50
C PHE A 86 -19.16 14.49 3.84
N ARG A 87 -19.55 13.21 3.91
CA ARG A 87 -20.01 12.57 5.16
C ARG A 87 -18.94 12.62 6.23
N VAL A 88 -17.69 12.33 5.89
CA VAL A 88 -16.57 12.43 6.83
C VAL A 88 -16.36 13.88 7.32
N GLU A 89 -16.39 14.86 6.41
CA GLU A 89 -16.27 16.28 6.78
C GLU A 89 -17.44 16.74 7.67
N TRP A 90 -18.66 16.30 7.35
CA TRP A 90 -19.87 16.60 8.09
C TRP A 90 -19.89 15.97 9.48
N LEU A 91 -19.47 14.71 9.63
CA LEU A 91 -19.36 14.04 10.92
C LEU A 91 -18.39 14.76 11.86
N LYS A 92 -17.26 15.26 11.35
CA LYS A 92 -16.34 16.07 12.17
C LYS A 92 -16.99 17.36 12.64
N GLU A 93 -17.73 18.03 11.77
CA GLU A 93 -18.47 19.24 12.13
C GLU A 93 -19.59 18.95 13.15
N LEU A 94 -20.36 17.86 12.99
CA LEU A 94 -21.35 17.42 13.96
C LEU A 94 -20.72 17.12 15.33
N GLY A 95 -19.54 16.48 15.34
CA GLY A 95 -18.75 16.26 16.56
C GLY A 95 -18.33 17.58 17.22
N ARG A 96 -17.89 18.57 16.43
CA ARG A 96 -17.57 19.93 16.92
C ARG A 96 -18.80 20.63 17.50
N ARG A 97 -19.97 20.47 16.87
CA ARG A 97 -21.27 20.99 17.33
C ARG A 97 -21.84 20.20 18.52
N LYS A 98 -21.29 19.02 18.83
CA LYS A 98 -21.83 18.04 19.79
C LYS A 98 -23.26 17.58 19.43
N SER A 99 -23.60 17.57 18.15
CA SER A 99 -24.88 17.09 17.63
C SER A 99 -24.88 15.57 17.54
N TRP A 100 -24.87 14.88 18.69
CA TRP A 100 -24.59 13.43 18.75
C TRP A 100 -25.63 12.54 18.07
N VAL A 101 -26.93 12.87 18.16
CA VAL A 101 -27.99 12.09 17.48
C VAL A 101 -27.78 12.08 15.97
N SER A 102 -27.53 13.25 15.38
CA SER A 102 -27.27 13.37 13.94
C SER A 102 -25.91 12.77 13.56
N PHE A 103 -24.92 12.86 14.45
CA PHE A 103 -23.62 12.21 14.28
C PHE A 103 -23.77 10.69 14.18
N GLU A 104 -24.42 10.05 15.14
CA GLU A 104 -24.60 8.59 15.20
C GLU A 104 -25.37 8.09 13.97
N THR A 105 -26.38 8.84 13.54
CA THR A 105 -27.18 8.54 12.34
C THR A 105 -26.32 8.49 11.08
N GLU A 106 -25.39 9.43 10.90
CA GLU A 106 -24.50 9.44 9.73
C GLU A 106 -23.30 8.51 9.91
N TYR A 107 -22.81 8.31 11.14
CA TYR A 107 -21.69 7.42 11.45
C TYR A 107 -22.03 5.96 11.11
N ALA A 108 -23.26 5.53 11.40
CA ALA A 108 -23.75 4.19 11.06
C ALA A 108 -23.73 3.88 9.56
N LYS A 109 -23.58 4.90 8.70
CA LYS A 109 -23.52 4.76 7.24
C LYS A 109 -22.08 4.72 6.70
N VAL A 110 -21.07 4.81 7.57
CA VAL A 110 -19.66 4.79 7.20
C VAL A 110 -19.12 3.37 7.31
N ASP A 111 -18.69 2.79 6.19
CA ASP A 111 -18.19 1.40 6.16
C ASP A 111 -16.87 1.23 6.93
N ASN A 112 -15.98 2.24 6.87
CA ASN A 112 -14.62 2.18 7.42
C ASN A 112 -14.25 3.52 8.09
N PRO A 113 -14.73 3.77 9.31
CA PRO A 113 -14.50 5.03 9.99
C PRO A 113 -13.02 5.21 10.32
N SER A 114 -12.51 6.43 10.12
CA SER A 114 -11.16 6.79 10.58
C SER A 114 -11.09 6.75 12.12
N ASN A 115 -9.89 6.57 12.69
CA ASN A 115 -9.69 6.59 14.15
C ASN A 115 -10.27 7.85 14.81
N GLU A 116 -10.21 9.00 14.13
CA GLU A 116 -10.83 10.24 14.62
C GLU A 116 -12.35 10.11 14.76
N LEU A 117 -13.02 9.52 13.75
CA LEU A 117 -14.47 9.29 13.80
C LEU A 117 -14.84 8.24 14.84
N VAL A 118 -14.05 7.17 15.00
CA VAL A 118 -14.25 6.18 16.07
C VAL A 118 -14.18 6.86 17.44
N CYS A 119 -13.23 7.77 17.65
CA CYS A 119 -13.13 8.52 18.90
C CYS A 119 -14.27 9.53 19.07
N LEU A 120 -14.74 10.19 18.01
CA LEU A 120 -15.94 11.03 18.09
C LEU A 120 -17.20 10.20 18.41
N ASN A 121 -17.33 8.99 17.87
CA ASN A 121 -18.40 8.06 18.24
C ASN A 121 -18.32 7.65 19.71
N ALA A 122 -17.11 7.43 20.23
CA ALA A 122 -16.90 7.19 21.65
C ALA A 122 -17.24 8.43 22.52
N GLN A 123 -17.03 9.65 22.03
CA GLN A 123 -17.50 10.86 22.71
C GLN A 123 -19.03 10.97 22.71
N ALA A 124 -19.72 10.58 21.63
CA ALA A 124 -21.17 10.46 21.61
C ALA A 124 -21.66 9.47 22.67
N GLY A 125 -21.04 8.29 22.73
CA GLY A 125 -21.30 7.29 23.77
C GLY A 125 -21.08 7.84 25.20
N LEU A 126 -20.01 8.61 25.43
CA LEU A 126 -19.79 9.30 26.72
C LEU A 126 -20.93 10.25 27.08
N ALA A 127 -21.42 11.04 26.13
CA ALA A 127 -22.54 11.96 26.36
C ALA A 127 -23.85 11.23 26.66
N ASN A 128 -24.03 10.03 26.09
CA ASN A 128 -25.21 9.19 26.25
C ASN A 128 -25.09 8.15 27.39
N ASN A 129 -23.97 8.11 28.12
CA ASN A 129 -23.63 7.08 29.12
C ASN A 129 -23.58 5.64 28.56
N GLU A 130 -23.21 5.49 27.30
CA GLU A 130 -23.05 4.19 26.63
C GLU A 130 -21.60 3.73 26.67
N ARG A 131 -21.37 2.53 27.22
CA ARG A 131 -20.00 1.98 27.38
C ARG A 131 -19.45 1.32 26.11
N GLY A 132 -20.30 0.84 25.22
CA GLY A 132 -19.91 0.10 24.01
C GLY A 132 -18.91 0.85 23.13
N PRO A 133 -19.21 2.08 22.66
CA PRO A 133 -18.32 2.87 21.83
C PRO A 133 -16.94 3.16 22.47
N LEU A 134 -16.86 3.33 23.79
CA LEU A 134 -15.59 3.52 24.50
C LEU A 134 -14.71 2.27 24.42
N LEU A 135 -15.30 1.09 24.62
CA LEU A 135 -14.56 -0.18 24.58
C LEU A 135 -14.05 -0.50 23.17
N GLU A 136 -14.78 -0.11 22.13
CA GLU A 136 -14.30 -0.17 20.75
C GLU A 136 -13.07 0.74 20.55
N ALA A 137 -13.16 1.99 21.02
CA ALA A 137 -12.06 2.95 20.94
C ALA A 137 -10.83 2.57 21.81
N LYS A 138 -10.99 1.71 22.83
CA LYS A 138 -9.87 1.25 23.69
C LYS A 138 -8.73 0.64 22.88
N ALA A 139 -9.03 -0.09 21.81
CA ALA A 139 -8.01 -0.70 20.95
C ALA A 139 -7.05 0.34 20.34
N LEU A 140 -7.52 1.57 20.10
CA LEU A 140 -6.74 2.67 19.54
C LEU A 140 -5.65 3.17 20.50
N TRP A 141 -5.73 2.83 21.80
CA TRP A 141 -4.68 3.13 22.78
C TRP A 141 -3.37 2.42 22.43
N PHE A 142 -3.43 1.17 21.98
CA PHE A 142 -2.27 0.31 21.77
C PHE A 142 -1.64 0.54 20.38
N SER A 143 -1.28 1.80 20.09
CA SER A 143 -0.66 2.22 18.85
C SER A 143 0.64 2.97 19.10
N SER A 144 1.63 2.75 18.24
CA SER A 144 2.87 3.54 18.22
C SER A 144 2.64 4.96 17.72
N LYS A 145 1.55 5.22 16.99
CA LYS A 145 1.25 6.53 16.42
C LYS A 145 0.44 7.39 17.42
N PRO A 146 0.70 8.71 17.46
CA PRO A 146 -0.22 9.66 18.09
C PRO A 146 -1.61 9.49 17.49
N GLN A 147 -2.64 9.53 18.33
CA GLN A 147 -4.03 9.47 17.90
C GLN A 147 -4.56 10.90 17.68
N ALA A 148 -5.71 11.01 17.00
CA ALA A 148 -6.39 12.29 16.83
C ALA A 148 -6.72 12.91 18.19
N GLU A 149 -6.78 14.25 18.25
CA GLU A 149 -7.09 14.99 19.48
C GLU A 149 -8.45 14.57 20.08
N ALA A 150 -9.42 14.23 19.21
CA ALA A 150 -10.71 13.68 19.60
C ALA A 150 -10.62 12.41 20.47
N CYS A 151 -9.50 11.69 20.48
CA CYS A 151 -9.32 10.51 21.32
C CYS A 151 -8.93 10.84 22.77
N ASN A 152 -8.41 12.04 23.06
CA ASN A 152 -7.94 12.42 24.39
C ASN A 152 -9.04 12.30 25.47
N PRO A 153 -10.23 12.91 25.33
CA PRO A 153 -11.28 12.78 26.34
C PRO A 153 -11.78 11.34 26.50
N VAL A 154 -11.73 10.54 25.43
CA VAL A 154 -12.10 9.12 25.46
C VAL A 154 -11.10 8.32 26.30
N PHE A 155 -9.81 8.54 26.09
CA PHE A 155 -8.77 7.90 26.89
C PHE A 155 -8.81 8.38 28.35
N ASP A 156 -9.03 9.68 28.61
CA ASP A 156 -9.24 10.18 29.97
C ASP A 156 -10.39 9.43 30.67
N ALA A 157 -11.53 9.27 29.98
CA ALA A 157 -12.66 8.53 30.52
C ALA A 157 -12.35 7.05 30.79
N LEU A 158 -11.65 6.35 29.88
CA LEU A 158 -11.24 4.96 30.05
C LEU A 158 -10.29 4.75 31.25
N PHE A 159 -9.42 5.71 31.55
CA PHE A 159 -8.60 5.67 32.77
C PHE A 159 -9.44 5.93 34.02
N ASN A 160 -10.37 6.88 33.96
CA ASN A 160 -11.25 7.21 35.08
C ASN A 160 -12.20 6.04 35.43
N SER A 161 -12.60 5.23 34.44
CA SER A 161 -13.41 4.03 34.63
C SER A 161 -12.61 2.76 34.98
N ASN A 162 -11.28 2.86 35.09
CA ASN A 162 -10.35 1.72 35.24
C ASN A 162 -10.40 0.70 34.08
N ASP A 163 -10.93 1.07 32.92
CA ASP A 163 -10.83 0.26 31.70
C ASP A 163 -9.42 0.32 31.10
N LEU A 164 -8.66 1.37 31.40
CA LEU A 164 -7.21 1.47 31.16
C LEU A 164 -6.51 1.79 32.49
N GLY A 165 -5.34 1.18 32.70
CA GLY A 165 -4.53 1.40 33.90
C GLY A 165 -3.07 1.73 33.60
N THR A 166 -2.29 1.89 34.66
CA THR A 166 -0.84 2.18 34.58
C THR A 166 -0.08 1.14 33.75
N ALA A 167 -0.49 -0.13 33.80
CA ALA A 167 0.11 -1.18 32.99
C ALA A 167 -0.08 -0.93 31.48
N ASP A 168 -1.28 -0.53 31.05
CA ASP A 168 -1.58 -0.19 29.65
C ASP A 168 -0.81 1.06 29.20
N ALA A 169 -0.60 2.01 30.10
CA ALA A 169 0.24 3.18 29.85
C ALA A 169 1.70 2.77 29.59
N TRP A 170 2.26 1.86 30.39
CA TRP A 170 3.59 1.28 30.14
C TRP A 170 3.67 0.53 28.82
N THR A 171 2.64 -0.26 28.47
CA THR A 171 2.56 -0.93 27.16
C THR A 171 2.61 0.09 26.02
N ARG A 172 1.85 1.19 26.10
CA ARG A 172 1.85 2.22 25.06
C ARG A 172 3.17 2.98 24.98
N ILE A 173 3.81 3.27 26.12
CA ILE A 173 5.16 3.86 26.17
C ILE A 173 6.15 2.96 25.43
N ARG A 174 6.14 1.65 25.71
CA ARG A 174 7.00 0.66 25.07
C ARG A 174 6.79 0.61 23.55
N ILE A 175 5.54 0.53 23.10
CA ILE A 175 5.16 0.53 21.67
C ILE A 175 5.58 1.85 20.99
N ALA A 176 5.44 3.00 21.67
CA ALA A 176 5.89 4.28 21.15
C ALA A 176 7.42 4.32 20.99
N LEU A 177 8.18 3.81 21.97
CA LEU A 177 9.64 3.76 21.92
C LEU A 177 10.15 2.84 20.81
N SER A 178 9.58 1.65 20.62
CA SER A 178 9.96 0.74 19.54
C SER A 178 9.72 1.37 18.15
N GLY A 179 8.62 2.10 18.00
CA GLY A 179 8.31 2.92 16.83
C GLY A 179 9.14 4.21 16.70
N ASN A 180 10.13 4.43 17.57
CA ASN A 180 10.96 5.65 17.62
C ASN A 180 10.17 6.95 17.85
N ARG A 181 9.03 6.88 18.55
CA ARG A 181 8.14 8.00 18.90
C ARG A 181 8.38 8.44 20.33
N THR A 182 9.60 8.90 20.61
CA THR A 182 10.05 9.32 21.94
C THR A 182 9.25 10.51 22.51
N GLU A 183 8.76 11.38 21.63
CA GLU A 183 7.85 12.48 21.98
C GLU A 183 6.55 11.96 22.61
N LEU A 184 5.91 10.98 21.95
CA LEU A 184 4.69 10.36 22.46
C LEU A 184 4.94 9.63 23.78
N ALA A 185 6.04 8.87 23.88
CA ALA A 185 6.42 8.21 25.13
C ALA A 185 6.55 9.21 26.29
N ARG A 186 7.12 10.39 26.04
CA ARG A 186 7.19 11.46 27.03
C ARG A 186 5.81 12.04 27.38
N GLN A 187 4.97 12.29 26.39
CA GLN A 187 3.60 12.79 26.60
C GLN A 187 2.75 11.84 27.45
N LEU A 188 3.10 10.55 27.48
CA LEU A 188 2.45 9.52 28.31
C LEU A 188 3.03 9.42 29.73
N ALA A 189 4.17 10.05 30.04
CA ALA A 189 4.79 10.02 31.37
C ALA A 189 3.87 10.43 32.54
N PRO A 190 2.92 11.39 32.40
CA PRO A 190 1.95 11.69 33.44
C PRO A 190 1.11 10.48 33.88
N ARG A 191 0.80 9.56 32.95
CA ARG A 191 0.01 8.35 33.20
C ARG A 191 0.76 7.28 34.00
N VAL A 192 2.06 7.47 34.22
CA VAL A 192 2.93 6.54 34.96
C VAL A 192 3.72 7.22 36.07
N GLY A 193 3.28 8.41 36.52
CA GLY A 193 3.84 9.09 37.70
C GLY A 193 5.04 10.00 37.45
N PHE A 194 5.15 10.59 36.24
CA PHE A 194 6.20 11.56 35.89
C PHE A 194 7.66 11.12 36.18
N PRO A 195 8.08 9.91 35.76
CA PRO A 195 9.46 9.46 35.91
C PRO A 195 10.47 10.44 35.27
N ALA A 196 11.52 10.79 36.02
CA ALA A 196 12.54 11.76 35.59
C ALA A 196 13.30 11.31 34.32
N GLU A 197 13.41 9.99 34.10
CA GLU A 197 13.97 9.37 32.91
C GLU A 197 13.28 9.87 31.62
N PHE A 198 11.97 10.12 31.66
CA PHE A 198 11.21 10.60 30.51
C PHE A 198 11.25 12.13 30.32
N SER A 199 12.07 12.87 31.08
CA SER A 199 12.29 14.29 30.81
C SER A 199 12.88 14.51 29.40
N VAL A 200 12.59 15.67 28.79
CA VAL A 200 13.12 16.06 27.46
C VAL A 200 14.63 15.88 27.38
N LYS A 201 15.36 16.34 28.42
CA LYS A 201 16.81 16.26 28.51
C LYS A 201 17.31 14.80 28.47
N ASN A 202 16.73 13.93 29.28
CA ASN A 202 17.21 12.55 29.42
C ASN A 202 16.89 11.71 28.17
N VAL A 203 15.67 11.84 27.64
CA VAL A 203 15.27 11.17 26.40
C VAL A 203 16.15 11.62 25.23
N ASN A 204 16.40 12.93 25.07
CA ASN A 204 17.27 13.45 24.02
C ASN A 204 18.72 12.97 24.17
N ALA A 205 19.22 12.84 25.40
CA ALA A 205 20.54 12.30 25.65
C ALA A 205 20.66 10.83 25.20
N VAL A 206 19.64 10.00 25.47
CA VAL A 206 19.60 8.60 25.01
C VAL A 206 19.50 8.51 23.49
N VAL A 207 18.69 9.37 22.87
CA VAL A 207 18.58 9.49 21.41
C VAL A 207 19.93 9.85 20.79
N ALA A 208 20.64 10.83 21.34
CA ALA A 208 21.88 11.34 20.76
C ALA A 208 23.09 10.42 20.99
N SER A 209 23.15 9.73 22.15
CA SER A 209 24.33 8.93 22.52
C SER A 209 23.93 7.69 23.35
N PRO A 210 23.24 6.70 22.75
CA PRO A 210 22.66 5.59 23.49
C PRO A 210 23.71 4.77 24.26
N ASP A 211 24.87 4.48 23.66
CA ASP A 211 25.96 3.75 24.33
C ASP A 211 26.44 4.45 25.62
N LYS A 212 26.59 5.78 25.58
CA LYS A 212 27.07 6.56 26.72
C LYS A 212 26.03 6.67 27.85
N GLN A 213 24.75 6.65 27.50
CA GLN A 213 23.68 6.79 28.48
C GLN A 213 23.24 5.47 29.08
N LEU A 214 23.42 4.33 28.39
CA LEU A 214 22.92 3.03 28.82
C LEU A 214 23.34 2.68 30.26
N GLY A 215 24.61 2.86 30.61
CA GLY A 215 25.13 2.58 31.95
C GLY A 215 24.69 3.55 33.06
N LYS A 216 23.96 4.63 32.71
CA LYS A 216 23.44 5.62 33.66
C LYS A 216 21.96 5.41 33.98
N LEU A 217 21.28 4.51 33.26
CA LEU A 217 19.87 4.24 33.45
C LEU A 217 19.69 3.24 34.60
N SER A 218 18.74 3.50 35.49
CA SER A 218 18.42 2.59 36.59
C SER A 218 17.54 1.43 36.09
N LEU A 219 18.09 0.22 36.01
CA LEU A 219 17.31 -0.96 35.61
C LEU A 219 16.33 -1.43 36.70
N ALA A 220 16.41 -0.86 37.90
CA ALA A 220 15.45 -1.13 38.97
C ALA A 220 14.07 -0.49 38.69
N THR A 221 14.02 0.62 37.96
CA THR A 221 12.76 1.33 37.65
C THR A 221 12.20 0.88 36.29
N PRO A 222 10.86 0.81 36.11
CA PRO A 222 10.27 0.55 34.80
C PRO A 222 10.74 1.56 33.75
N ALA A 223 10.84 2.84 34.13
CA ALA A 223 11.24 3.91 33.21
C ALA A 223 12.67 3.74 32.69
N GLY A 224 13.61 3.41 33.58
CA GLY A 224 14.99 3.15 33.19
C GLY A 224 15.13 1.90 32.33
N ARG A 225 14.35 0.84 32.59
CA ARG A 225 14.31 -0.36 31.73
C ARG A 225 13.79 -0.04 30.33
N GLU A 226 12.68 0.68 30.19
CA GLU A 226 12.14 1.06 28.88
C GLU A 226 13.14 1.87 28.05
N LEU A 227 13.79 2.87 28.67
CA LEU A 227 14.82 3.65 27.98
C LEU A 227 16.09 2.84 27.67
N ALA A 228 16.45 1.88 28.52
CA ALA A 228 17.60 1.01 28.28
C ALA A 228 17.35 0.09 27.08
N ILE A 229 16.15 -0.49 26.99
CA ILE A 229 15.74 -1.31 25.84
C ILE A 229 15.69 -0.46 24.57
N TYR A 230 15.13 0.76 24.64
CA TYR A 230 15.15 1.70 23.52
C TYR A 230 16.59 2.04 23.08
N ALA A 231 17.49 2.30 24.02
CA ALA A 231 18.90 2.55 23.75
C ALA A 231 19.57 1.35 23.06
N LEU A 232 19.35 0.13 23.56
CA LEU A 232 19.86 -1.11 22.95
C LEU A 232 19.34 -1.29 21.52
N GLY A 233 18.04 -1.06 21.28
CA GLY A 233 17.46 -1.11 19.93
C GLY A 233 18.09 -0.08 18.99
N ARG A 234 18.43 1.12 19.48
CA ARG A 234 19.17 2.11 18.70
C ARG A 234 20.61 1.67 18.40
N ILE A 235 21.30 1.09 19.38
CA ILE A 235 22.67 0.58 19.20
C ILE A 235 22.64 -0.54 18.15
N ALA A 236 21.63 -1.42 18.17
CA ALA A 236 21.48 -2.49 17.19
C ALA A 236 21.36 -1.96 15.74
N ARG A 237 20.74 -0.79 15.54
CA ARG A 237 20.67 -0.15 14.21
C ARG A 237 22.05 0.26 13.69
N ALA A 238 23.04 0.48 14.56
CA ALA A 238 24.43 0.67 14.17
C ALA A 238 25.17 -0.69 14.11
N SER A 239 25.20 -1.43 15.22
CA SER A 239 25.83 -2.75 15.34
C SER A 239 24.95 -3.69 16.18
N PRO A 240 24.28 -4.67 15.55
CA PRO A 240 23.51 -5.69 16.26
C PRO A 240 24.35 -6.48 17.26
N ASP A 241 25.59 -6.85 16.90
CA ASP A 241 26.51 -7.57 17.78
C ASP A 241 26.84 -6.78 19.04
N ARG A 242 27.14 -5.48 18.90
CA ARG A 242 27.41 -4.61 20.04
C ARG A 242 26.22 -4.54 21.00
N ALA A 243 25.00 -4.39 20.46
CA ALA A 243 23.79 -4.38 21.27
C ALA A 243 23.57 -5.73 21.98
N ALA A 244 23.79 -6.85 21.29
CA ALA A 244 23.70 -8.19 21.87
C ALA A 244 24.72 -8.40 23.00
N SER A 245 25.98 -7.99 22.81
CA SER A 245 27.01 -8.06 23.86
C SER A 245 26.65 -7.21 25.08
N LEU A 246 26.12 -6.00 24.86
CA LEU A 246 25.66 -5.14 25.96
C LEU A 246 24.47 -5.75 26.70
N LEU A 247 23.49 -6.32 25.98
CA LEU A 247 22.34 -6.97 26.60
C LEU A 247 22.77 -8.21 27.41
N ASN A 248 23.68 -9.04 26.91
CA ASN A 248 24.23 -10.17 27.68
C ASN A 248 24.79 -9.74 29.04
N ASN A 249 25.42 -8.56 29.14
CA ASN A 249 25.97 -8.06 30.41
C ASN A 249 24.90 -7.47 31.36
N LEU A 250 23.75 -7.06 30.82
CA LEU A 250 22.67 -6.43 31.58
C LEU A 250 21.52 -7.39 31.91
N GLU A 251 21.46 -8.55 31.26
CA GLU A 251 20.27 -9.40 31.29
C GLU A 251 19.94 -9.97 32.68
N SER A 252 20.94 -10.14 33.56
CA SER A 252 20.74 -10.58 34.95
C SER A 252 20.03 -9.55 35.81
N GLN A 253 20.02 -8.28 35.39
CA GLN A 253 19.36 -7.16 36.07
C GLN A 253 17.96 -6.89 35.54
N LEU A 254 17.54 -7.57 34.45
CA LEU A 254 16.25 -7.36 33.81
C LEU A 254 15.24 -8.44 34.21
N PRO A 255 13.97 -8.08 34.47
CA PRO A 255 12.88 -9.05 34.55
C PRO A 255 12.78 -9.89 33.27
N ALA A 256 12.30 -11.13 33.39
CA ALA A 256 12.26 -12.08 32.26
C ALA A 256 11.55 -11.53 31.01
N LYS A 257 10.41 -10.84 31.18
CA LYS A 257 9.67 -10.21 30.08
C LYS A 257 10.45 -9.09 29.38
N ASP A 258 11.19 -8.30 30.15
CA ASP A 258 11.98 -7.18 29.63
C ASP A 258 13.21 -7.68 28.88
N LYS A 259 13.86 -8.72 29.40
CA LYS A 259 14.94 -9.44 28.72
C LYS A 259 14.47 -10.02 27.39
N ALA A 260 13.36 -10.75 27.38
CA ALA A 260 12.80 -11.35 26.18
C ALA A 260 12.45 -10.27 25.13
N TYR A 261 11.81 -9.19 25.56
CA TYR A 261 11.47 -8.07 24.69
C TYR A 261 12.73 -7.37 24.12
N ALA A 262 13.78 -7.18 24.92
CA ALA A 262 15.04 -6.60 24.46
C ALA A 262 15.71 -7.45 23.37
N TRP A 263 15.77 -8.76 23.56
CA TRP A 263 16.27 -9.70 22.54
C TRP A 263 15.42 -9.70 21.28
N GLN A 264 14.10 -9.63 21.41
CA GLN A 264 13.18 -9.48 20.29
C GLN A 264 13.48 -8.21 19.48
N GLN A 265 13.65 -7.05 20.13
CA GLN A 265 13.96 -5.79 19.43
C GLN A 265 15.31 -5.84 18.71
N ILE A 266 16.35 -6.37 19.35
CA ILE A 266 17.67 -6.55 18.72
C ILE A 266 17.56 -7.52 17.54
N GLY A 267 16.88 -8.65 17.74
CA GLY A 267 16.66 -9.68 16.74
C GLY A 267 15.91 -9.18 15.50
N LEU A 268 14.88 -8.35 15.67
CA LEU A 268 14.13 -7.74 14.55
C LEU A 268 14.99 -6.76 13.75
N VAL A 269 15.80 -5.94 14.42
CA VAL A 269 16.75 -5.04 13.74
C VAL A 269 17.82 -5.84 13.00
N ALA A 270 18.33 -6.91 13.63
CA ALA A 270 19.29 -7.83 13.04
C ALA A 270 18.71 -8.55 11.81
N ALA A 271 17.43 -8.96 11.85
CA ALA A 271 16.73 -9.62 10.75
C ALA A 271 16.65 -8.72 9.51
N LYS A 272 16.26 -7.44 9.69
CA LYS A 272 16.22 -6.44 8.61
C LYS A 272 17.61 -6.08 8.07
N LYS A 273 18.65 -6.23 8.90
CA LYS A 273 20.06 -6.16 8.50
C LYS A 273 20.60 -7.46 7.90
N GLN A 274 19.76 -8.49 7.77
CA GLN A 274 20.15 -9.80 7.24
C GLN A 274 21.30 -10.45 8.01
N HIS A 275 21.34 -10.25 9.33
CA HIS A 275 22.39 -10.74 10.21
C HIS A 275 22.18 -12.24 10.54
N GLU A 276 23.25 -13.02 10.54
CA GLU A 276 23.21 -14.49 10.77
C GLU A 276 22.66 -14.87 12.15
N GLN A 277 22.98 -14.09 13.19
CA GLN A 277 22.48 -14.33 14.54
C GLN A 277 21.03 -13.85 14.78
N ALA A 278 20.41 -13.19 13.79
CA ALA A 278 19.08 -12.60 13.97
C ALA A 278 18.05 -13.62 14.44
N SER A 279 18.02 -14.79 13.80
CA SER A 279 17.08 -15.86 14.17
C SER A 279 17.34 -16.38 15.59
N ASN A 280 18.60 -16.51 16.00
CA ASN A 280 18.98 -16.98 17.34
C ASN A 280 18.58 -15.98 18.42
N TRP A 281 18.80 -14.68 18.18
CA TRP A 281 18.38 -13.62 19.10
C TRP A 281 16.86 -13.51 19.20
N LEU A 282 16.13 -13.65 18.09
CA LEU A 282 14.68 -13.71 18.10
C LEU A 282 14.14 -14.89 18.91
N SER A 283 14.81 -16.05 18.90
CA SER A 283 14.43 -17.21 19.71
C SER A 283 14.65 -17.00 21.22
N LYS A 284 15.38 -15.96 21.64
CA LYS A 284 15.47 -15.54 23.05
C LYS A 284 14.32 -14.62 23.48
N GLY A 285 13.52 -14.14 22.53
CA GLY A 285 12.29 -13.39 22.79
C GLY A 285 11.10 -14.31 23.11
N ASP A 286 9.97 -13.72 23.49
CA ASP A 286 8.72 -14.46 23.75
C ASP A 286 7.73 -14.42 22.56
N GLY A 287 8.02 -13.63 21.52
CA GLY A 287 7.19 -13.46 20.34
C GLY A 287 5.89 -12.70 20.58
N GLN A 288 5.65 -12.25 21.82
CA GLN A 288 4.40 -11.59 22.19
C GLN A 288 4.39 -10.14 21.71
N GLY A 289 3.21 -9.65 21.35
CA GLY A 289 3.01 -8.27 20.93
C GLY A 289 3.71 -7.86 19.63
N MET A 290 4.24 -8.81 18.86
CA MET A 290 4.73 -8.54 17.50
C MET A 290 3.57 -8.10 16.59
N GLU A 291 3.80 -7.13 15.73
CA GLU A 291 2.90 -6.87 14.61
C GLU A 291 3.12 -7.94 13.51
N SER A 292 2.21 -8.03 12.53
CA SER A 292 2.31 -9.02 11.46
C SER A 292 3.65 -8.96 10.71
N GLU A 293 4.14 -7.76 10.44
CA GLU A 293 5.42 -7.58 9.74
C GLU A 293 6.63 -8.00 10.61
N ASP A 294 6.56 -7.86 11.93
CA ASP A 294 7.61 -8.34 12.83
C ASP A 294 7.66 -9.86 12.87
N ARG A 295 6.49 -10.54 12.90
CA ARG A 295 6.42 -12.01 12.76
C ARG A 295 6.97 -12.46 11.42
N ALA A 296 6.62 -11.77 10.34
CA ALA A 296 7.15 -12.04 9.00
C ALA A 296 8.69 -11.92 8.96
N TRP A 297 9.27 -10.87 9.55
CA TRP A 297 10.72 -10.73 9.65
C TRP A 297 11.39 -11.81 10.48
N ALA A 298 10.72 -12.30 11.52
CA ALA A 298 11.23 -13.42 12.29
C ALA A 298 11.29 -14.71 11.46
N ILE A 299 10.28 -14.98 10.62
CA ILE A 299 10.30 -16.12 9.70
C ILE A 299 11.40 -15.94 8.65
N ARG A 300 11.48 -14.76 8.02
CA ARG A 300 12.50 -14.42 7.02
C ARG A 300 13.93 -14.61 7.53
N ALA A 301 14.20 -14.23 8.78
CA ALA A 301 15.50 -14.44 9.40
C ALA A 301 15.88 -15.92 9.50
N ALA A 302 14.92 -16.81 9.75
CA ALA A 302 15.16 -18.24 9.76
C ALA A 302 15.33 -18.81 8.34
N LEU A 303 14.45 -18.42 7.40
CA LEU A 303 14.52 -18.84 6.00
C LEU A 303 15.86 -18.47 5.34
N ARG A 304 16.35 -17.25 5.57
CA ARG A 304 17.58 -16.74 4.94
C ARG A 304 18.81 -17.62 5.19
N PHE A 305 18.88 -18.21 6.38
CA PHE A 305 19.99 -19.03 6.84
C PHE A 305 19.62 -20.51 6.94
N SER A 306 18.57 -20.93 6.22
CA SER A 306 18.14 -22.34 6.12
C SER A 306 17.81 -23.00 7.47
N ASN A 307 17.38 -22.21 8.47
CA ASN A 307 16.92 -22.72 9.77
C ASN A 307 15.47 -23.22 9.65
N TRP A 308 15.26 -24.30 8.89
CA TRP A 308 13.93 -24.77 8.46
C TRP A 308 12.98 -25.08 9.61
N ASP A 309 13.45 -25.74 10.67
CA ASP A 309 12.61 -26.10 11.81
C ASP A 309 12.13 -24.86 12.57
N THR A 310 13.00 -23.86 12.74
CA THR A 310 12.63 -22.58 13.36
C THR A 310 11.66 -21.80 12.48
N ALA A 311 11.86 -21.81 11.15
CA ALA A 311 10.94 -21.16 10.22
C ALA A 311 9.55 -21.82 10.26
N LEU A 312 9.48 -23.15 10.25
CA LEU A 312 8.23 -23.90 10.35
C LEU A 312 7.49 -23.60 11.65
N ALA A 313 8.18 -23.68 12.79
CA ALA A 313 7.58 -23.39 14.10
C ALA A 313 7.01 -21.96 14.16
N ARG A 314 7.70 -20.98 13.59
CA ARG A 314 7.22 -19.59 13.52
C ARG A 314 6.03 -19.42 12.59
N ILE A 315 5.99 -20.12 11.45
CA ILE A 315 4.83 -20.12 10.55
C ILE A 315 3.61 -20.73 11.25
N GLU A 316 3.78 -21.84 11.96
CA GLU A 316 2.69 -22.52 12.67
C GLU A 316 2.16 -21.73 13.88
N ALA A 317 2.97 -20.82 14.42
CA ALA A 317 2.59 -19.90 15.48
C ALA A 317 1.91 -18.61 14.99
N LEU A 318 1.83 -18.37 13.66
CA LEU A 318 1.13 -17.20 13.13
C LEU A 318 -0.39 -17.27 13.46
N PRO A 319 -1.08 -16.13 13.56
CA PRO A 319 -2.55 -16.12 13.56
C PRO A 319 -3.11 -16.81 12.32
N THR A 320 -4.27 -17.46 12.42
CA THR A 320 -4.89 -18.25 11.33
C THR A 320 -4.99 -17.48 10.01
N LYS A 321 -5.36 -16.19 10.07
CA LYS A 321 -5.46 -15.33 8.89
C LYS A 321 -4.13 -15.19 8.16
N GLU A 322 -3.04 -15.01 8.90
CA GLU A 322 -1.68 -14.92 8.33
C GLU A 322 -1.23 -16.27 7.79
N GLN A 323 -1.50 -17.38 8.49
CA GLN A 323 -1.16 -18.72 7.98
C GLN A 323 -1.77 -19.04 6.60
N GLN A 324 -2.91 -18.43 6.27
CA GLN A 324 -3.61 -18.60 5.00
C GLN A 324 -3.10 -17.69 3.88
N GLU A 325 -2.10 -16.84 4.14
CA GLU A 325 -1.48 -16.02 3.08
C GLU A 325 -0.66 -16.93 2.14
N SER A 326 -0.76 -16.70 0.82
CA SER A 326 -0.06 -17.47 -0.21
C SER A 326 1.43 -17.65 0.08
N SER A 327 2.10 -16.62 0.64
CA SER A 327 3.51 -16.66 1.02
C SER A 327 3.82 -17.72 2.07
N TRP A 328 3.07 -17.74 3.17
CA TRP A 328 3.36 -18.64 4.28
C TRP A 328 2.91 -20.06 3.99
N MET A 329 1.83 -20.24 3.22
CA MET A 329 1.43 -21.56 2.70
C MET A 329 2.51 -22.14 1.77
N TYR A 330 3.05 -21.34 0.84
CA TYR A 330 4.14 -21.77 -0.04
C TYR A 330 5.40 -22.16 0.74
N TRP A 331 5.84 -21.32 1.67
CA TRP A 331 7.04 -21.60 2.46
C TRP A 331 6.88 -22.80 3.39
N LYS A 332 5.71 -22.95 4.04
CA LYS A 332 5.39 -24.13 4.85
C LYS A 332 5.50 -25.40 4.00
N ALA A 333 4.88 -25.41 2.83
CA ALA A 333 4.95 -26.53 1.90
C ALA A 333 6.39 -26.84 1.45
N ARG A 334 7.17 -25.81 1.12
CA ARG A 334 8.59 -25.97 0.75
C ARG A 334 9.43 -26.58 1.87
N ILE A 335 9.22 -26.15 3.12
CA ILE A 335 9.91 -26.72 4.29
C ILE A 335 9.49 -28.19 4.49
N LEU A 336 8.18 -28.49 4.46
CA LEU A 336 7.68 -29.85 4.59
C LEU A 336 8.25 -30.77 3.49
N LYS A 337 8.34 -30.27 2.25
CA LYS A 337 8.96 -31.00 1.14
C LYS A 337 10.43 -31.34 1.43
N SER A 338 11.22 -30.41 1.98
CA SER A 338 12.60 -30.69 2.37
C SER A 338 12.74 -31.69 3.53
N GLN A 339 11.69 -31.88 4.31
CA GLN A 339 11.59 -32.87 5.40
C GLN A 339 10.95 -34.19 4.93
N ASN A 340 10.88 -34.46 3.62
CA ASN A 340 10.24 -35.63 3.00
C ASN A 340 8.73 -35.77 3.24
N LYS A 341 8.05 -34.75 3.77
CA LYS A 341 6.58 -34.67 3.97
C LYS A 341 5.90 -34.20 2.68
N THR A 342 6.03 -35.00 1.62
CA THR A 342 5.62 -34.63 0.26
C THR A 342 4.10 -34.49 0.12
N LEU A 343 3.31 -35.35 0.78
CA LEU A 343 1.86 -35.31 0.67
C LEU A 343 1.31 -34.01 1.27
N GLU A 344 1.76 -33.64 2.47
CA GLU A 344 1.33 -32.40 3.13
C GLU A 344 1.80 -31.16 2.35
N ALA A 345 3.02 -31.17 1.80
CA ALA A 345 3.51 -30.10 0.94
C ALA A 345 2.63 -29.90 -0.31
N ASN A 346 2.30 -30.99 -1.01
CA ASN A 346 1.50 -30.94 -2.22
C ASN A 346 0.06 -30.44 -1.95
N GLN A 347 -0.54 -30.80 -0.81
CA GLN A 347 -1.86 -30.30 -0.41
C GLN A 347 -1.87 -28.78 -0.23
N LEU A 348 -0.86 -28.23 0.44
CA LEU A 348 -0.73 -26.78 0.64
C LEU A 348 -0.50 -26.05 -0.68
N TRP A 349 0.37 -26.56 -1.56
CA TRP A 349 0.56 -25.97 -2.88
C TRP A 349 -0.70 -26.06 -3.74
N ALA A 350 -1.44 -27.17 -3.70
CA ALA A 350 -2.69 -27.30 -4.45
C ALA A 350 -3.73 -26.25 -4.04
N SER A 351 -3.82 -25.95 -2.74
CA SER A 351 -4.76 -24.95 -2.22
C SER A 351 -4.47 -23.50 -2.64
N THR A 352 -3.27 -23.23 -3.16
CA THR A 352 -2.85 -21.89 -3.59
C THR A 352 -2.53 -21.81 -5.09
N ALA A 353 -2.50 -22.96 -5.79
CA ALA A 353 -2.12 -23.04 -7.20
C ALA A 353 -3.07 -22.28 -8.14
N GLU A 354 -4.30 -21.99 -7.73
CA GLU A 354 -5.26 -21.17 -8.50
C GLU A 354 -4.99 -19.66 -8.36
N ASN A 355 -4.21 -19.25 -7.35
CA ASN A 355 -3.86 -17.84 -7.18
C ASN A 355 -2.94 -17.38 -8.32
N HIS A 356 -3.21 -16.18 -8.84
CA HIS A 356 -2.44 -15.58 -9.94
C HIS A 356 -1.29 -14.69 -9.47
N ASP A 357 -1.03 -14.67 -8.15
CA ASP A 357 0.09 -14.00 -7.53
C ASP A 357 1.40 -14.80 -7.66
N PHE A 358 2.51 -14.20 -7.25
CA PHE A 358 3.84 -14.81 -7.33
C PHE A 358 3.95 -16.19 -6.68
N TYR A 359 3.34 -16.38 -5.50
CA TYR A 359 3.42 -17.64 -4.77
C TYR A 359 2.45 -18.69 -5.32
N GLY A 360 1.27 -18.29 -5.78
CA GLY A 360 0.34 -19.19 -6.47
C GLY A 360 0.93 -19.76 -7.76
N LEU A 361 1.63 -18.92 -8.54
CA LEU A 361 2.37 -19.36 -9.73
C LEU A 361 3.49 -20.35 -9.36
N LEU A 362 4.27 -20.05 -8.32
CA LEU A 362 5.30 -20.98 -7.82
C LEU A 362 4.70 -22.30 -7.36
N SER A 363 3.64 -22.29 -6.55
CA SER A 363 2.93 -23.49 -6.08
C SER A 363 2.43 -24.36 -7.23
N ARG A 364 1.95 -23.75 -8.30
CA ARG A 364 1.54 -24.47 -9.52
C ARG A 364 2.71 -25.18 -10.19
N GLU A 365 3.87 -24.52 -10.28
CA GLU A 365 5.09 -25.11 -10.83
C GLU A 365 5.68 -26.21 -9.94
N GLU A 366 5.57 -26.11 -8.61
CA GLU A 366 5.96 -27.18 -7.68
C GLU A 366 5.18 -28.47 -7.91
N LEU A 367 3.92 -28.36 -8.37
CA LEU A 367 3.07 -29.51 -8.71
C LEU A 367 3.31 -30.07 -10.11
N GLY A 368 4.20 -29.48 -10.91
CA GLY A 368 4.49 -29.90 -12.29
C GLY A 368 3.48 -29.42 -13.33
N ASN A 369 2.50 -28.60 -12.93
CA ASN A 369 1.54 -28.02 -13.85
C ASN A 369 2.16 -26.80 -14.55
N SER A 370 2.43 -26.91 -15.86
CA SER A 370 2.75 -25.73 -16.67
C SER A 370 1.51 -24.83 -16.78
N ILE A 371 1.71 -23.52 -16.78
CA ILE A 371 0.61 -22.55 -16.84
C ILE A 371 -0.06 -22.66 -18.20
N SER A 372 -1.21 -23.34 -18.24
CA SER A 372 -2.21 -23.12 -19.28
C SER A 372 -3.22 -22.12 -18.73
N PRO A 373 -3.41 -20.94 -19.35
CA PRO A 373 -4.50 -20.07 -18.97
C PRO A 373 -5.80 -20.86 -19.16
N ALA A 374 -6.75 -20.64 -18.26
CA ALA A 374 -8.11 -21.02 -18.57
C ALA A 374 -8.52 -20.23 -19.83
N ASN A 375 -8.73 -20.95 -20.94
CA ASN A 375 -9.27 -20.37 -22.17
C ASN A 375 -10.74 -20.02 -21.93
N VAL A 376 -10.99 -18.91 -21.24
CA VAL A 376 -12.35 -18.41 -21.09
C VAL A 376 -12.62 -17.44 -22.22
N SER A 377 -13.48 -17.85 -23.15
CA SER A 377 -13.86 -17.10 -24.35
C SER A 377 -15.00 -16.09 -24.09
N TYR A 378 -15.08 -15.51 -22.89
CA TYR A 378 -16.06 -14.46 -22.65
C TYR A 378 -15.55 -13.13 -23.23
N LYS A 379 -16.38 -12.48 -24.04
CA LYS A 379 -16.16 -11.12 -24.54
C LYS A 379 -17.42 -10.32 -24.26
N ALA A 380 -17.28 -9.11 -23.74
CA ALA A 380 -18.43 -8.30 -23.42
C ALA A 380 -19.13 -7.85 -24.71
N SER A 381 -20.45 -8.01 -24.73
CA SER A 381 -21.28 -7.51 -25.82
C SER A 381 -21.32 -5.98 -25.82
N SER A 382 -21.64 -5.40 -26.97
CA SER A 382 -21.84 -3.95 -27.08
C SER A 382 -22.95 -3.44 -26.14
N GLU A 383 -23.92 -4.29 -25.78
CA GLU A 383 -25.01 -3.94 -24.88
C GLU A 383 -24.56 -3.92 -23.41
N GLU A 384 -23.80 -4.92 -22.96
CA GLU A 384 -23.20 -4.91 -21.61
C GLU A 384 -22.31 -3.69 -21.40
N ILE A 385 -21.53 -3.31 -22.41
CA ILE A 385 -20.69 -2.09 -22.37
C ILE A 385 -21.55 -0.83 -22.27
N LYS A 386 -22.67 -0.74 -23.00
CA LYS A 386 -23.61 0.39 -22.91
C LYS A 386 -24.24 0.46 -21.52
N GLN A 387 -24.64 -0.66 -20.95
CA GLN A 387 -25.22 -0.72 -19.61
C GLN A 387 -24.24 -0.21 -18.54
N VAL A 388 -22.98 -0.64 -18.61
CA VAL A 388 -21.93 -0.11 -17.73
C VAL A 388 -21.71 1.39 -17.96
N ARG A 389 -21.65 1.84 -19.21
CA ARG A 389 -21.49 3.27 -19.55
C ARG A 389 -22.64 4.14 -19.03
N ALA A 390 -23.84 3.59 -18.92
CA ALA A 390 -25.02 4.29 -18.42
C ALA A 390 -25.03 4.44 -16.89
N MET A 391 -24.15 3.74 -16.15
CA MET A 391 -24.07 3.88 -14.70
C MET A 391 -23.64 5.31 -14.31
N PRO A 392 -24.33 6.00 -13.37
CA PRO A 392 -24.02 7.38 -13.02
C PRO A 392 -22.56 7.61 -12.59
N GLY A 393 -21.98 6.70 -11.79
CA GLY A 393 -20.57 6.79 -11.39
C GLY A 393 -19.59 6.65 -12.55
N VAL A 394 -19.91 5.83 -13.56
CA VAL A 394 -19.10 5.69 -14.77
C VAL A 394 -19.21 6.94 -15.64
N GLN A 395 -20.42 7.49 -15.79
CA GLN A 395 -20.62 8.76 -16.51
C GLN A 395 -19.82 9.91 -15.87
N ARG A 396 -19.82 10.01 -14.54
CA ARG A 396 -18.99 10.97 -13.81
C ARG A 396 -17.51 10.74 -14.03
N ALA A 397 -17.04 9.49 -13.90
CA ALA A 397 -15.64 9.15 -14.12
C ALA A 397 -15.17 9.55 -15.53
N LEU A 398 -15.96 9.25 -16.56
CA LEU A 398 -15.67 9.64 -17.95
C LEU A 398 -15.70 11.15 -18.14
N ALA A 399 -16.70 11.85 -17.59
CA ALA A 399 -16.78 13.30 -17.70
C ALA A 399 -15.63 14.05 -16.99
N LEU A 400 -15.07 13.47 -15.91
CA LEU A 400 -13.92 13.99 -15.17
C LEU A 400 -12.59 13.73 -15.90
N ILE A 401 -12.37 12.50 -16.41
CA ILE A 401 -11.11 12.18 -17.08
C ILE A 401 -10.93 12.99 -18.37
N ASP A 402 -12.03 13.27 -19.08
CA ASP A 402 -12.06 14.16 -20.27
C ASP A 402 -11.56 15.60 -20.00
N GLN A 403 -11.58 16.05 -18.74
CA GLN A 403 -11.14 17.38 -18.32
C GLN A 403 -9.86 17.33 -17.47
N ASP A 404 -9.10 16.23 -17.54
CA ASP A 404 -7.87 15.99 -16.76
C ASP A 404 -8.06 15.98 -15.22
N TRP A 405 -9.29 15.74 -14.73
CA TRP A 405 -9.59 15.54 -13.31
C TRP A 405 -9.38 14.07 -12.90
N ARG A 406 -8.18 13.57 -13.17
CA ARG A 406 -7.85 12.15 -13.10
C ARG A 406 -8.04 11.53 -11.71
N ILE A 407 -7.73 12.25 -10.63
CA ILE A 407 -7.82 11.70 -9.27
C ILE A 407 -9.28 11.44 -8.91
N GLU A 408 -10.15 12.41 -9.16
CA GLU A 408 -11.58 12.33 -8.95
C GLU A 408 -12.19 11.27 -9.88
N ALA A 409 -11.77 11.24 -11.15
CA ALA A 409 -12.20 10.23 -12.11
C ALA A 409 -11.91 8.79 -11.65
N ILE A 410 -10.70 8.52 -11.15
CA ILE A 410 -10.34 7.22 -10.58
C ILE A 410 -11.25 6.86 -9.40
N ARG A 411 -11.51 7.81 -8.50
CA ARG A 411 -12.35 7.56 -7.33
C ARG A 411 -13.77 7.18 -7.72
N GLU A 412 -14.36 7.92 -8.67
CA GLU A 412 -15.70 7.61 -9.22
C GLU A 412 -15.74 6.26 -9.91
N TRP A 413 -14.74 5.96 -10.75
CA TRP A 413 -14.63 4.66 -11.43
C TRP A 413 -14.56 3.52 -10.40
N ASN A 414 -13.63 3.61 -9.45
CA ASN A 414 -13.42 2.57 -8.44
C ASN A 414 -14.65 2.33 -7.58
N TRP A 415 -15.35 3.41 -7.20
CA TRP A 415 -16.59 3.32 -6.45
C TRP A 415 -17.69 2.62 -7.26
N ALA A 416 -17.82 2.95 -8.55
CA ALA A 416 -18.78 2.32 -9.45
C ALA A 416 -18.50 0.82 -9.68
N MET A 417 -17.24 0.38 -9.56
CA MET A 417 -16.86 -1.04 -9.71
C MET A 417 -17.13 -1.89 -8.45
N ARG A 418 -17.70 -1.32 -7.38
CA ARG A 418 -18.03 -2.08 -6.16
C ARG A 418 -19.32 -2.87 -6.38
N GLY A 419 -19.32 -4.14 -5.98
CA GLY A 419 -20.50 -5.02 -6.06
C GLY A 419 -20.87 -5.49 -7.48
N LEU A 420 -20.13 -5.10 -8.52
CA LEU A 420 -20.36 -5.58 -9.88
C LEU A 420 -20.02 -7.06 -10.04
N SER A 421 -20.76 -7.75 -10.92
CA SER A 421 -20.44 -9.11 -11.34
C SER A 421 -19.18 -9.15 -12.20
N ASP A 422 -18.57 -10.33 -12.35
CA ASP A 422 -17.39 -10.46 -13.20
C ASP A 422 -17.66 -10.04 -14.66
N GLN A 423 -18.84 -10.35 -15.21
CA GLN A 423 -19.26 -9.92 -16.55
C GLN A 423 -19.30 -8.39 -16.68
N GLN A 424 -19.91 -7.71 -15.69
CA GLN A 424 -19.97 -6.24 -15.65
C GLN A 424 -18.57 -5.63 -15.49
N LEU A 425 -17.69 -6.24 -14.69
CA LEU A 425 -16.31 -5.80 -14.53
C LEU A 425 -15.50 -5.95 -15.83
N LEU A 426 -15.70 -7.02 -16.59
CA LEU A 426 -15.07 -7.21 -17.90
C LEU A 426 -15.63 -6.22 -18.94
N ALA A 427 -16.94 -5.99 -18.96
CA ALA A 427 -17.54 -4.94 -19.81
C ALA A 427 -17.02 -3.53 -19.45
N ALA A 428 -16.83 -3.23 -18.16
CA ALA A 428 -16.20 -2.00 -17.71
C ALA A 428 -14.73 -1.92 -18.14
N SER A 429 -14.01 -3.03 -18.07
CA SER A 429 -12.62 -3.10 -18.53
C SER A 429 -12.51 -2.81 -20.03
N GLU A 430 -13.36 -3.42 -20.86
CA GLU A 430 -13.43 -3.12 -22.29
C GLU A 430 -13.82 -1.67 -22.57
N LEU A 431 -14.76 -1.10 -21.81
CA LEU A 431 -15.13 0.32 -21.92
C LEU A 431 -13.92 1.22 -21.67
N ALA A 432 -13.20 1.01 -20.57
CA ALA A 432 -12.00 1.78 -20.23
C ALA A 432 -10.90 1.62 -21.30
N LEU A 433 -10.71 0.39 -21.81
CA LEU A 433 -9.75 0.12 -22.88
C LEU A 433 -10.08 0.91 -24.15
N LYS A 434 -11.36 0.96 -24.55
CA LYS A 434 -11.84 1.75 -25.70
C LYS A 434 -11.63 3.26 -25.52
N GLN A 435 -11.46 3.74 -24.29
CA GLN A 435 -11.14 5.13 -23.96
C GLN A 435 -9.63 5.36 -23.75
N ASN A 436 -8.77 4.38 -24.04
CA ASN A 436 -7.33 4.39 -23.73
C ASN A 436 -7.02 4.60 -22.23
N TRP A 437 -7.96 4.25 -21.34
CA TRP A 437 -7.80 4.39 -19.89
C TRP A 437 -7.25 3.09 -19.29
N PHE A 438 -6.01 2.74 -19.68
CA PHE A 438 -5.42 1.42 -19.45
C PHE A 438 -5.38 0.97 -17.98
N ASP A 439 -5.08 1.87 -17.05
CA ASP A 439 -5.04 1.50 -15.62
C ASP A 439 -6.43 1.18 -15.06
N ARG A 440 -7.50 1.79 -15.59
CA ARG A 440 -8.87 1.43 -15.20
C ARG A 440 -9.35 0.15 -15.86
N ALA A 441 -8.93 -0.10 -17.10
CA ALA A 441 -9.17 -1.38 -17.76
C ALA A 441 -8.57 -2.53 -16.95
N ILE A 442 -7.28 -2.41 -16.57
CA ILE A 442 -6.60 -3.39 -15.72
C ILE A 442 -7.29 -3.50 -14.35
N TYR A 443 -7.59 -2.36 -13.70
CA TYR A 443 -8.25 -2.34 -12.40
C TYR A 443 -9.58 -3.11 -12.39
N SER A 444 -10.43 -2.92 -13.40
CA SER A 444 -11.71 -3.63 -13.46
C SER A 444 -11.52 -5.13 -13.72
N ALA A 445 -10.61 -5.51 -14.62
CA ALA A 445 -10.35 -6.92 -14.92
C ALA A 445 -9.67 -7.70 -13.77
N GLU A 446 -8.77 -7.06 -13.01
CA GLU A 446 -8.12 -7.66 -11.83
C GLU A 446 -9.11 -8.00 -10.70
N ARG A 447 -10.29 -7.36 -10.68
CA ARG A 447 -11.30 -7.54 -9.64
C ARG A 447 -12.23 -8.72 -9.85
N THR A 448 -12.18 -9.36 -11.03
CA THR A 448 -13.01 -10.55 -11.27
C THR A 448 -12.58 -11.71 -10.38
N LYS A 449 -13.53 -12.52 -9.93
CA LYS A 449 -13.30 -13.60 -8.97
C LYS A 449 -13.21 -14.99 -9.60
N GLN A 450 -14.01 -15.25 -10.62
CA GLN A 450 -14.16 -16.55 -11.26
C GLN A 450 -13.94 -16.45 -12.77
N LEU A 451 -14.57 -15.45 -13.40
CA LEU A 451 -14.48 -15.22 -14.83
C LEU A 451 -13.32 -14.26 -15.12
N HIS A 452 -12.17 -14.83 -15.48
CA HIS A 452 -10.95 -14.07 -15.75
C HIS A 452 -10.69 -13.92 -17.24
N ASP A 453 -10.39 -12.68 -17.68
CA ASP A 453 -9.80 -12.40 -18.99
C ASP A 453 -8.38 -11.87 -18.79
N PHE A 454 -7.39 -12.71 -19.09
CA PHE A 454 -5.99 -12.35 -18.94
C PHE A 454 -5.52 -11.32 -19.98
N SER A 455 -6.18 -11.24 -21.15
CA SER A 455 -5.86 -10.22 -22.15
C SER A 455 -6.18 -8.81 -21.64
N LEU A 456 -7.21 -8.67 -20.79
CA LEU A 456 -7.59 -7.41 -20.15
C LEU A 456 -6.81 -7.13 -18.85
N ARG A 457 -6.37 -8.17 -18.12
CA ARG A 457 -5.52 -8.01 -16.93
C ARG A 457 -4.06 -7.64 -17.27
N TYR A 458 -3.57 -8.13 -18.40
CA TYR A 458 -2.20 -7.98 -18.88
C TYR A 458 -2.21 -7.36 -20.29
N LEU A 459 -2.72 -6.13 -20.37
CA LEU A 459 -2.73 -5.34 -21.60
C LEU A 459 -1.32 -5.14 -22.16
N THR A 460 -1.23 -5.04 -23.48
CA THR A 460 0.01 -4.84 -24.24
C THR A 460 -0.01 -3.56 -25.09
N PRO A 461 -0.30 -2.37 -24.49
CA PRO A 461 -0.30 -1.11 -25.24
C PRO A 461 1.11 -0.73 -25.68
N TYR A 462 1.23 0.06 -26.74
CA TYR A 462 2.50 0.55 -27.29
C TYR A 462 3.46 -0.56 -27.78
N ARG A 463 2.91 -1.72 -28.18
CA ARG A 463 3.68 -2.90 -28.61
C ARG A 463 4.67 -2.60 -29.72
N GLU A 464 4.26 -1.76 -30.66
CA GLU A 464 5.04 -1.28 -31.80
C GLU A 464 6.31 -0.50 -31.39
N VAL A 465 6.36 0.05 -30.17
CA VAL A 465 7.54 0.76 -29.64
C VAL A 465 8.29 -0.07 -28.61
N ILE A 466 7.57 -0.78 -27.73
CA ILE A 466 8.16 -1.54 -26.63
C ILE A 466 8.93 -2.77 -27.12
N GLU A 467 8.36 -3.56 -28.03
CA GLU A 467 9.01 -4.80 -28.46
C GLU A 467 10.32 -4.55 -29.20
N PRO A 468 10.43 -3.61 -30.15
CA PRO A 468 11.71 -3.31 -30.78
C PRO A 468 12.74 -2.78 -29.77
N ALA A 469 12.34 -1.89 -28.86
CA ALA A 469 13.24 -1.34 -27.85
C ALA A 469 13.79 -2.43 -26.91
N ALA A 470 12.94 -3.35 -26.46
CA ALA A 470 13.36 -4.48 -25.64
C ALA A 470 14.33 -5.41 -26.40
N LYS A 471 13.99 -5.78 -27.65
CA LYS A 471 14.82 -6.67 -28.48
C LYS A 471 16.18 -6.05 -28.80
N ASN A 472 16.23 -4.75 -29.11
CA ASN A 472 17.48 -4.05 -29.40
C ASN A 472 18.45 -4.04 -28.21
N GLU A 473 17.91 -4.02 -26.99
CA GLU A 473 18.69 -4.11 -25.74
C GLU A 473 18.94 -5.56 -25.30
N GLY A 474 18.54 -6.57 -26.09
CA GLY A 474 18.65 -7.99 -25.74
C GLY A 474 17.81 -8.40 -24.53
N LEU A 475 16.75 -7.65 -24.22
CA LEU A 475 15.84 -7.90 -23.11
C LEU A 475 14.64 -8.74 -23.55
N ASP A 476 14.17 -9.59 -22.65
CA ASP A 476 12.89 -10.27 -22.81
C ASP A 476 11.72 -9.25 -22.76
N PRO A 477 10.92 -9.11 -23.85
CA PRO A 477 9.79 -8.18 -23.86
C PRO A 477 8.79 -8.45 -22.73
N ALA A 478 8.59 -9.70 -22.31
CA ALA A 478 7.67 -10.03 -21.24
C ALA A 478 8.13 -9.45 -19.89
N TRP A 479 9.45 -9.44 -19.64
CA TRP A 479 10.01 -8.82 -18.45
C TRP A 479 9.85 -7.30 -18.47
N VAL A 480 10.08 -6.66 -19.61
CA VAL A 480 9.88 -5.21 -19.79
C VAL A 480 8.42 -4.80 -19.56
N TYR A 481 7.47 -5.54 -20.14
CA TYR A 481 6.05 -5.32 -19.88
C TYR A 481 5.67 -5.56 -18.41
N GLY A 482 6.21 -6.63 -17.80
CA GLY A 482 5.97 -6.94 -16.40
C GLY A 482 6.45 -5.83 -15.46
N LEU A 483 7.58 -5.21 -15.79
CA LEU A 483 8.12 -4.04 -15.12
C LEU A 483 7.23 -2.81 -15.33
N MET A 484 6.95 -2.45 -16.58
CA MET A 484 6.17 -1.26 -16.94
C MET A 484 4.74 -1.30 -16.35
N ARG A 485 4.11 -2.47 -16.35
CA ARG A 485 2.81 -2.70 -15.68
C ARG A 485 2.90 -2.36 -14.20
N GLN A 486 3.99 -2.76 -13.54
CA GLN A 486 4.18 -2.50 -12.11
C GLN A 486 4.51 -1.04 -11.83
N GLU A 487 5.31 -0.39 -12.69
CA GLU A 487 5.74 1.00 -12.50
C GLU A 487 4.62 2.01 -12.74
N SER A 488 3.87 1.88 -13.85
CA SER A 488 2.93 2.92 -14.27
C SER A 488 1.53 2.41 -14.57
N ARG A 489 1.29 1.09 -14.64
CA ARG A 489 0.07 0.54 -15.24
C ARG A 489 -0.21 1.15 -16.63
N PHE A 490 0.85 1.44 -17.40
CA PHE A 490 0.83 2.03 -18.74
C PHE A 490 0.34 3.49 -18.82
N ILE A 491 0.41 4.22 -17.72
CA ILE A 491 0.10 5.66 -17.68
C ILE A 491 1.34 6.43 -18.17
N SER A 492 1.30 6.94 -19.40
CA SER A 492 2.45 7.62 -20.04
C SER A 492 2.91 8.89 -19.34
N ASN A 493 2.00 9.61 -18.68
CA ASN A 493 2.29 10.81 -17.90
C ASN A 493 2.36 10.55 -16.38
N ALA A 494 2.57 9.30 -15.95
CA ALA A 494 2.69 8.95 -14.54
C ALA A 494 3.80 9.74 -13.84
N ARG A 495 3.54 10.20 -12.62
CA ARG A 495 4.51 10.90 -11.77
C ARG A 495 4.41 10.41 -10.32
N SER A 496 5.50 9.90 -9.77
CA SER A 496 5.56 9.52 -8.36
C SER A 496 5.75 10.73 -7.44
N GLY A 497 5.47 10.56 -6.14
CA GLY A 497 5.68 11.60 -5.14
C GLY A 497 7.14 12.04 -4.99
N VAL A 498 8.10 11.20 -5.39
CA VAL A 498 9.54 11.50 -5.40
C VAL A 498 10.06 11.94 -6.76
N GLY A 499 9.18 12.06 -7.77
CA GLY A 499 9.48 12.66 -9.08
C GLY A 499 9.84 11.68 -10.20
N ALA A 500 9.72 10.37 -10.00
CA ALA A 500 9.85 9.39 -11.08
C ALA A 500 8.78 9.61 -12.17
N GLY A 501 9.14 9.47 -13.44
CA GLY A 501 8.31 9.89 -14.57
C GLY A 501 8.08 8.82 -15.64
N GLY A 502 6.87 8.80 -16.18
CA GLY A 502 6.49 8.06 -17.38
C GLY A 502 6.26 6.57 -17.17
N LEU A 503 6.20 5.83 -18.29
CA LEU A 503 5.81 4.42 -18.37
C LEU A 503 6.68 3.50 -17.49
N MET A 504 7.99 3.73 -17.46
CA MET A 504 8.97 2.96 -16.70
C MET A 504 9.49 3.73 -15.46
N GLN A 505 8.79 4.79 -15.04
CA GLN A 505 9.09 5.56 -13.81
C GLN A 505 10.58 5.92 -13.64
N ILE A 506 11.14 6.59 -14.63
CA ILE A 506 12.56 6.96 -14.61
C ILE A 506 12.77 8.20 -13.73
N MET A 507 13.71 8.12 -12.79
CA MET A 507 14.08 9.25 -11.95
C MET A 507 14.77 10.35 -12.77
N PRO A 508 14.55 11.65 -12.47
CA PRO A 508 15.17 12.74 -13.24
C PRO A 508 16.70 12.70 -13.29
N ALA A 509 17.35 12.30 -12.18
CA ALA A 509 18.80 12.14 -12.12
C ALA A 509 19.28 10.98 -13.03
N THR A 510 18.56 9.87 -13.02
CA THR A 510 18.82 8.71 -13.90
C THR A 510 18.62 9.09 -15.35
N ALA A 511 17.54 9.81 -15.70
CA ALA A 511 17.27 10.25 -17.06
C ALA A 511 18.41 11.15 -17.60
N LYS A 512 18.91 12.10 -16.80
CA LYS A 512 20.07 12.92 -17.18
C LYS A 512 21.34 12.09 -17.39
N TRP A 513 21.57 11.10 -16.53
CA TRP A 513 22.70 10.18 -16.66
C TRP A 513 22.61 9.33 -17.93
N ILE A 514 21.43 8.79 -18.25
CA ILE A 514 21.17 8.04 -19.49
C ILE A 514 21.39 8.94 -20.70
N ALA A 515 20.78 10.13 -20.72
CA ALA A 515 20.93 11.08 -21.83
C ALA A 515 22.40 11.41 -22.11
N ALA A 516 23.20 11.64 -21.05
CA ALA A 516 24.63 11.85 -21.18
C ALA A 516 25.37 10.64 -21.75
N LYS A 517 25.02 9.42 -21.30
CA LYS A 517 25.57 8.16 -21.83
C LYS A 517 25.23 7.94 -23.30
N MET A 518 24.05 8.36 -23.73
CA MET A 518 23.58 8.29 -25.12
C MET A 518 24.04 9.49 -25.98
N GLY A 519 24.83 10.42 -25.42
CA GLY A 519 25.34 11.58 -26.16
C GLY A 519 24.32 12.73 -26.36
N ASN A 520 23.13 12.67 -25.77
CA ASN A 520 22.13 13.73 -25.84
C ASN A 520 22.40 14.82 -24.78
N LYS A 521 23.20 15.84 -25.16
CA LYS A 521 23.54 16.98 -24.29
C LYS A 521 22.42 18.02 -24.11
N ARG A 522 21.34 17.94 -24.90
CA ARG A 522 20.22 18.91 -24.88
C ARG A 522 18.95 18.36 -24.22
N PHE A 523 19.04 17.20 -23.58
CA PHE A 523 17.91 16.54 -22.93
C PHE A 523 17.25 17.42 -21.86
N ASN A 524 15.94 17.60 -22.00
CA ASN A 524 15.06 18.19 -21.00
C ASN A 524 14.37 17.07 -20.22
N THR A 525 14.38 17.15 -18.89
CA THR A 525 13.73 16.15 -18.03
C THR A 525 12.23 15.99 -18.28
N ALA A 526 11.54 16.97 -18.87
CA ALA A 526 10.14 16.82 -19.26
C ALA A 526 9.92 15.75 -20.34
N GLU A 527 10.95 15.45 -21.15
CA GLU A 527 10.92 14.42 -22.20
C GLU A 527 10.76 13.00 -21.62
N VAL A 528 10.93 12.78 -20.31
CA VAL A 528 10.62 11.47 -19.69
C VAL A 528 9.13 11.10 -19.75
N HIS A 529 8.24 12.04 -20.09
CA HIS A 529 6.82 11.77 -20.31
C HIS A 529 6.49 11.47 -21.78
N ASP A 530 7.44 11.66 -22.70
CA ASP A 530 7.32 11.17 -24.07
C ASP A 530 7.45 9.63 -24.08
N ILE A 531 6.55 8.97 -24.78
CA ILE A 531 6.42 7.51 -24.77
C ILE A 531 7.70 6.85 -25.30
N SER A 532 8.18 7.29 -26.47
CA SER A 532 9.37 6.72 -27.11
C SER A 532 10.62 6.97 -26.26
N THR A 533 10.82 8.19 -25.80
CA THR A 533 11.96 8.56 -24.95
C THR A 533 11.98 7.76 -23.66
N ASN A 534 10.83 7.63 -22.99
CA ASN A 534 10.74 6.89 -21.73
C ASN A 534 11.04 5.40 -21.91
N ILE A 535 10.48 4.78 -22.97
CA ILE A 535 10.72 3.37 -23.27
C ILE A 535 12.20 3.15 -23.58
N THR A 536 12.80 3.95 -24.47
CA THR A 536 14.22 3.84 -24.82
C THR A 536 15.12 4.00 -23.60
N PHE A 537 14.87 5.00 -22.76
CA PHE A 537 15.68 5.22 -21.56
C PHE A 537 15.50 4.09 -20.55
N GLY A 538 14.27 3.61 -20.39
CA GLY A 538 13.93 2.58 -19.42
C GLY A 538 14.51 1.22 -19.79
N THR A 539 14.44 0.82 -21.06
CA THR A 539 15.04 -0.43 -21.55
C THR A 539 16.57 -0.37 -21.50
N PHE A 540 17.18 0.75 -21.94
CA PHE A 540 18.62 0.95 -21.82
C PHE A 540 19.09 0.83 -20.37
N TYR A 541 18.40 1.48 -19.43
CA TYR A 541 18.77 1.44 -18.02
C TYR A 541 18.56 0.05 -17.39
N LEU A 542 17.49 -0.66 -17.77
CA LEU A 542 17.26 -2.02 -17.33
C LEU A 542 18.38 -2.96 -17.79
N ARG A 543 18.79 -2.86 -19.08
CA ARG A 543 19.92 -3.61 -19.63
C ARG A 543 21.22 -3.26 -18.90
N TYR A 544 21.51 -1.97 -18.71
CA TYR A 544 22.69 -1.51 -17.99
C TYR A 544 22.77 -2.10 -16.56
N ILE A 545 21.68 -2.07 -15.79
CA ILE A 545 21.67 -2.67 -14.45
C ILE A 545 21.84 -4.19 -14.52
N TRP A 546 21.19 -4.84 -15.50
CA TRP A 546 21.22 -6.28 -15.64
C TRP A 546 22.65 -6.81 -15.85
N GLU A 547 23.42 -6.18 -16.74
CA GLU A 547 24.83 -6.50 -16.96
C GLU A 547 25.70 -6.25 -15.71
N GLN A 548 25.36 -5.24 -14.90
CA GLN A 548 26.10 -4.90 -13.67
C GLN A 548 25.83 -5.86 -12.50
N LEU A 549 24.85 -6.74 -12.63
CA LEU A 549 24.34 -7.62 -11.57
C LEU A 549 24.30 -9.08 -12.06
N ASP A 550 25.40 -9.51 -12.67
CA ASP A 550 25.70 -10.90 -13.05
C ASP A 550 24.64 -11.54 -13.96
N ASP A 551 24.05 -10.74 -14.85
CA ASP A 551 22.95 -11.15 -15.74
C ASP A 551 21.78 -11.81 -14.99
N ASN A 552 21.55 -11.43 -13.73
CA ASN A 552 20.48 -11.98 -12.91
C ASN A 552 19.24 -11.05 -12.91
N GLN A 553 18.11 -11.53 -13.44
CA GLN A 553 16.87 -10.74 -13.55
C GLN A 553 16.28 -10.34 -12.18
N ILE A 554 16.47 -11.15 -11.14
CA ILE A 554 16.00 -10.82 -9.78
C ILE A 554 16.80 -9.63 -9.24
N LEU A 555 18.13 -9.70 -9.30
CA LEU A 555 19.00 -8.59 -8.86
C LEU A 555 18.74 -7.33 -9.69
N ALA A 556 18.59 -7.47 -11.00
CA ALA A 556 18.32 -6.34 -11.89
C ALA A 556 16.99 -5.65 -11.57
N THR A 557 15.94 -6.43 -11.31
CA THR A 557 14.62 -5.90 -10.93
C THR A 557 14.68 -5.21 -9.56
N ALA A 558 15.36 -5.81 -8.58
CA ALA A 558 15.58 -5.17 -7.29
C ALA A 558 16.42 -3.88 -7.41
N GLY A 559 17.43 -3.91 -8.28
CA GLY A 559 18.34 -2.79 -8.55
C GLY A 559 17.68 -1.65 -9.31
N TYR A 560 16.70 -1.94 -10.17
CA TYR A 560 15.90 -0.93 -10.86
C TYR A 560 15.14 -0.06 -9.86
N ASN A 561 14.47 -0.69 -8.88
CA ASN A 561 13.66 -0.01 -7.87
C ASN A 561 14.50 0.58 -6.72
N ALA A 562 15.47 -0.14 -6.18
CA ALA A 562 16.22 0.27 -4.98
C ALA A 562 17.64 0.80 -5.25
N GLY A 563 18.11 0.70 -6.50
CA GLY A 563 19.47 0.97 -6.92
C GLY A 563 20.36 -0.29 -6.90
N PRO A 564 21.28 -0.46 -7.88
CA PRO A 564 22.09 -1.68 -8.03
C PRO A 564 23.00 -1.95 -6.82
N GLY A 565 23.50 -0.90 -6.16
CA GLY A 565 24.32 -1.05 -4.96
C GLY A 565 23.57 -1.74 -3.80
N ARG A 566 22.26 -1.47 -3.64
CA ARG A 566 21.44 -2.12 -2.61
C ARG A 566 21.15 -3.58 -2.97
N ALA A 567 20.77 -3.85 -4.22
CA ALA A 567 20.55 -5.22 -4.69
C ALA A 567 21.79 -6.10 -4.46
N ARG A 568 22.98 -5.59 -4.80
CA ARG A 568 24.25 -6.25 -4.52
C ARG A 568 24.53 -6.43 -3.03
N ALA A 569 24.20 -5.43 -2.22
CA ALA A 569 24.40 -5.50 -0.76
C ALA A 569 23.51 -6.54 -0.07
N TRP A 570 22.38 -6.92 -0.68
CA TRP A 570 21.45 -7.91 -0.13
C TRP A 570 21.78 -9.37 -0.50
N GLN A 571 22.78 -9.59 -1.36
CA GLN A 571 23.30 -10.92 -1.67
C GLN A 571 23.84 -11.61 -0.40
N GLY A 572 23.85 -12.95 -0.40
CA GLY A 572 24.45 -13.74 0.66
C GLY A 572 25.97 -13.79 0.57
N LYS A 573 26.64 -14.20 1.66
CA LYS A 573 28.06 -14.62 1.63
C LYS A 573 28.26 -15.90 0.83
N GLN A 574 27.20 -16.70 0.70
CA GLN A 574 27.11 -17.91 -0.12
C GLN A 574 26.01 -17.72 -1.16
N THR A 575 25.99 -18.60 -2.15
CA THR A 575 24.89 -18.67 -3.12
C THR A 575 23.56 -18.82 -2.40
N LEU A 576 22.59 -17.97 -2.77
CA LEU A 576 21.29 -17.89 -2.13
C LEU A 576 20.21 -18.26 -3.14
N ASP A 577 19.23 -19.05 -2.70
CA ASP A 577 18.03 -19.31 -3.50
C ASP A 577 17.33 -18.00 -3.91
N GLY A 578 16.92 -17.88 -5.17
CA GLY A 578 16.30 -16.67 -5.71
C GLY A 578 15.03 -16.25 -4.97
N VAL A 579 14.20 -17.21 -4.55
CA VAL A 579 12.97 -16.96 -3.79
C VAL A 579 13.29 -16.49 -2.37
N ILE A 580 14.31 -17.06 -1.73
CA ILE A 580 14.79 -16.60 -0.41
C ILE A 580 15.36 -15.19 -0.51
N TYR A 581 16.15 -14.87 -1.54
CA TYR A 581 16.64 -13.52 -1.76
C TYR A 581 15.48 -12.53 -1.82
N ILE A 582 14.49 -12.79 -2.70
CA ILE A 582 13.31 -11.94 -2.86
C ILE A 582 12.60 -11.76 -1.52
N GLU A 583 12.28 -12.85 -0.82
CA GLU A 583 11.51 -12.79 0.42
C GLU A 583 12.27 -12.12 1.57
N THR A 584 13.59 -11.99 1.46
CA THR A 584 14.43 -11.38 2.49
C THR A 584 14.96 -9.99 2.10
N ILE A 585 14.47 -9.40 1.00
CA ILE A 585 14.74 -7.99 0.66
C ILE A 585 14.25 -7.09 1.80
N PRO A 586 15.10 -6.25 2.43
CA PRO A 586 14.74 -5.40 3.57
C PRO A 586 13.72 -4.31 3.30
N PHE A 587 13.60 -3.86 2.06
CA PHE A 587 12.63 -2.83 1.68
C PHE A 587 11.34 -3.50 1.24
N ASP A 588 10.26 -3.25 1.99
CA ASP A 588 8.95 -3.87 1.74
C ASP A 588 8.44 -3.55 0.33
N GLU A 589 8.59 -2.29 -0.09
CA GLU A 589 8.26 -1.84 -1.45
C GLU A 589 9.02 -2.64 -2.51
N THR A 590 10.35 -2.77 -2.38
CA THR A 590 11.18 -3.49 -3.35
C THR A 590 10.91 -4.99 -3.34
N ARG A 591 10.67 -5.58 -2.15
CA ARG A 591 10.32 -6.99 -2.00
C ARG A 591 9.05 -7.33 -2.76
N ASP A 592 8.00 -6.53 -2.57
CA ASP A 592 6.73 -6.72 -3.27
C ASP A 592 6.83 -6.38 -4.76
N TYR A 593 7.61 -5.37 -5.10
CA TYR A 593 7.88 -4.97 -6.48
C TYR A 593 8.49 -6.13 -7.27
N VAL A 594 9.56 -6.77 -6.77
CA VAL A 594 10.23 -7.87 -7.48
C VAL A 594 9.28 -9.06 -7.68
N LYS A 595 8.51 -9.45 -6.65
CA LYS A 595 7.49 -10.51 -6.77
C LYS A 595 6.48 -10.20 -7.88
N LYS A 596 5.95 -8.97 -7.88
CA LYS A 596 4.93 -8.54 -8.87
C LYS A 596 5.50 -8.47 -10.27
N VAL A 597 6.71 -7.93 -10.47
CA VAL A 597 7.35 -7.87 -11.80
C VAL A 597 7.60 -9.27 -12.35
N MET A 598 8.12 -10.18 -11.54
CA MET A 598 8.38 -11.56 -11.96
C MET A 598 7.09 -12.32 -12.29
N ALA A 599 6.05 -12.16 -11.46
CA ALA A 599 4.74 -12.74 -11.74
C ALA A 599 4.13 -12.16 -13.02
N ASN A 600 4.17 -10.83 -13.21
CA ASN A 600 3.67 -10.17 -14.41
C ASN A 600 4.40 -10.68 -15.67
N ALA A 601 5.72 -10.84 -15.60
CA ALA A 601 6.52 -11.31 -16.73
C ALA A 601 6.10 -12.71 -17.21
N ILE A 602 5.62 -13.56 -16.31
CA ILE A 602 5.08 -14.88 -16.68
C ILE A 602 3.76 -14.75 -17.44
N HIS A 603 2.84 -13.91 -16.97
CA HIS A 603 1.57 -13.67 -17.65
C HIS A 603 1.79 -13.05 -19.04
N TYR A 604 2.74 -12.12 -19.18
CA TYR A 604 3.11 -11.56 -20.48
C TYR A 604 3.78 -12.56 -21.41
N ALA A 605 4.68 -13.40 -20.89
CA ALA A 605 5.32 -14.44 -21.71
C ALA A 605 4.27 -15.40 -22.27
N HIS A 606 3.28 -15.77 -21.44
CA HIS A 606 2.15 -16.56 -21.90
C HIS A 606 1.35 -15.83 -23.00
N ALA A 607 1.03 -14.54 -22.80
CA ALA A 607 0.28 -13.74 -23.77
C ALA A 607 0.99 -13.57 -25.13
N PHE A 608 2.33 -13.61 -25.17
CA PHE A 608 3.10 -13.40 -26.40
C PHE A 608 3.34 -14.68 -27.21
N SER A 609 3.74 -15.78 -26.57
CA SER A 609 4.23 -16.97 -27.28
C SER A 609 3.48 -18.25 -26.94
N GLY A 610 2.53 -18.23 -25.98
CA GLY A 610 1.86 -19.43 -25.46
C GLY A 610 2.77 -20.41 -24.70
N GLN A 611 4.09 -20.28 -24.86
CA GLN A 611 5.15 -20.99 -24.15
C GLN A 611 6.12 -19.94 -23.60
N GLY A 612 6.01 -19.64 -22.31
CA GLY A 612 6.93 -18.76 -21.59
C GLY A 612 7.94 -19.57 -20.77
N MET A 613 9.12 -18.99 -20.53
CA MET A 613 10.06 -19.51 -19.54
C MET A 613 9.36 -19.66 -18.17
N PRO A 614 9.39 -20.84 -17.52
CA PRO A 614 8.83 -21.04 -16.19
C PRO A 614 9.39 -20.02 -15.17
N LEU A 615 8.57 -19.64 -14.20
CA LEU A 615 8.93 -18.71 -13.13
C LEU A 615 10.18 -19.18 -12.40
N LYS A 616 10.25 -20.46 -12.01
CA LYS A 616 11.45 -21.03 -11.38
C LYS A 616 12.73 -20.85 -12.20
N GLN A 617 12.64 -20.92 -13.53
CA GLN A 617 13.81 -20.71 -14.40
C GLN A 617 14.23 -19.23 -14.44
N ARG A 618 13.26 -18.30 -14.37
CA ARG A 618 13.55 -16.85 -14.20
C ARG A 618 14.13 -16.53 -12.83
N LEU A 619 13.76 -17.31 -11.81
CA LEU A 619 14.18 -17.15 -10.43
C LEU A 619 15.49 -17.89 -10.13
N ALA A 620 16.49 -17.69 -10.99
CA ALA A 620 17.81 -18.29 -10.83
C ALA A 620 18.43 -17.96 -9.46
N ASN A 621 19.27 -18.87 -8.98
CA ASN A 621 20.04 -18.65 -7.76
C ASN A 621 20.85 -17.36 -7.85
N ILE A 622 20.99 -16.68 -6.70
CA ILE A 622 21.78 -15.48 -6.54
C ILE A 622 23.19 -15.89 -6.14
N ASN A 623 24.17 -15.56 -6.95
CA ASN A 623 25.58 -15.82 -6.62
C ASN A 623 25.99 -15.12 -5.33
N ALA A 624 27.01 -15.68 -4.66
CA ALA A 624 27.64 -15.04 -3.52
C ALA A 624 28.15 -13.65 -3.89
N LYS A 625 28.13 -12.73 -2.92
CA LYS A 625 28.62 -11.36 -3.11
C LYS A 625 30.12 -11.37 -3.49
N ALA A 626 30.48 -10.77 -4.61
CA ALA A 626 31.88 -10.64 -5.02
C ALA A 626 32.71 -9.95 -3.91
N GLY A 627 33.83 -10.58 -3.52
CA GLY A 627 34.72 -10.10 -2.46
C GLY A 627 34.39 -10.58 -1.03
N SER A 628 33.51 -11.57 -0.84
CA SER A 628 33.20 -12.17 0.47
C SER A 628 33.98 -13.46 0.79
N ALA A 629 35.05 -13.74 0.05
CA ALA A 629 36.00 -14.79 0.41
C ALA A 629 37.04 -14.22 1.36
N GLU A 630 36.74 -14.25 2.65
CA GLU A 630 37.72 -14.22 3.75
C GLU A 630 37.35 -15.31 4.77
#